data_AF-A0A4U8Z0M5-F1
#
_entry.id   AF-A0A4U8Z0M5-F1
#
_cell.length_a   1.000
_cell.length_b   1.000
_cell.length_c   1.000
_cell.angle_alpha   90.00
_cell.angle_beta   90.00
_cell.angle_gamma   90.00
#
_symmetry.space_group_name_H-M   'P 1'
#
loop_
_entity.id
_entity.type
_entity.pdbx_description
1 polymer ?
#
loop_
_entity_poly.entity_id
_entity_poly.type
_entity_poly.pdbx_seq_one_letter_code
_entity_poly.pdbx_strand_id
1 'polypeptide(L)' 'MKAAGIAIAFPPKDGPFGRYFAFRDPFGYTITVHTA' A
#
# COMPACT_ATOMS: atom_id res chain seq x y z
N MET A 1 5.96 -3.96 -11.02
CA MET A 1 6.61 -3.03 -10.07
C MET A 1 7.61 -3.80 -9.23
N LYS A 2 8.90 -3.46 -9.26
CA LYS A 2 9.90 -4.02 -8.33
C LYS A 2 9.90 -3.14 -7.10
N ALA A 3 9.20 -3.57 -6.05
CA ALA A 3 9.28 -2.92 -4.74
C ALA A 3 10.68 -3.17 -4.16
N ALA A 4 11.27 -2.17 -3.50
CA ALA A 4 12.61 -2.22 -2.92
C ALA A 4 12.69 -3.16 -1.70
N GLY A 5 12.33 -4.44 -1.86
CA GLY A 5 12.19 -5.41 -0.77
C GLY A 5 10.98 -5.17 0.15
N ILE A 6 10.13 -4.18 -0.17
CA ILE A 6 8.96 -3.81 0.63
C ILE A 6 7.81 -4.78 0.35
N ALA A 7 7.25 -5.39 1.41
CA ALA A 7 6.12 -6.31 1.29
C ALA A 7 4.81 -5.55 1.05
N ILE A 8 4.14 -5.84 -0.06
CA ILE A 8 2.80 -5.31 -0.35
C ILE A 8 1.79 -6.12 0.48
N ALA A 9 1.01 -5.44 1.33
CA ALA A 9 -0.02 -6.09 2.15
C ALA A 9 -1.25 -6.45 1.32
N PHE A 10 -1.64 -5.58 0.38
CA PHE A 10 -2.61 -5.87 -0.66
C PHE A 10 -2.37 -4.99 -1.90
N PRO A 11 -2.68 -5.47 -3.11
CA PRO A 11 -2.48 -4.73 -4.35
C PRO A 11 -3.40 -3.50 -4.43
N PRO A 12 -3.08 -2.49 -5.26
CA PRO A 12 -3.95 -1.35 -5.46
C PRO A 12 -5.38 -1.73 -5.86
N LYS A 13 -6.36 -1.18 -5.13
CA LYS A 13 -7.79 -1.33 -5.39
C LYS A 13 -8.51 0.01 -5.33
N ASP A 14 -9.63 0.09 -6.01
CA ASP A 14 -10.48 1.28 -6.01
C ASP A 14 -11.54 1.17 -4.89
N GLY A 15 -11.87 2.29 -4.27
CA GLY A 15 -12.86 2.34 -3.20
C GLY A 15 -13.55 3.69 -3.09
N PRO A 16 -14.37 3.89 -2.04
CA PRO A 16 -15.21 5.08 -1.88
C PRO A 16 -14.43 6.40 -1.76
N PHE A 17 -13.11 6.33 -1.54
CA PHE A 17 -12.22 7.48 -1.37
C PHE A 17 -11.07 7.48 -2.39
N GLY A 18 -11.29 6.92 -3.58
CA GLY A 18 -10.28 6.82 -4.63
C GLY A 18 -9.48 5.52 -4.59
N ARG A 19 -8.34 5.51 -5.28
CA ARG A 19 -7.46 4.34 -5.42
C ARG A 19 -6.50 4.27 -4.24
N TYR A 20 -6.37 3.09 -3.64
CA TYR A 20 -5.52 2.89 -2.47
C TYR A 20 -4.86 1.51 -2.46
N PHE A 21 -3.72 1.43 -1.78
CA PHE A 21 -2.99 0.19 -1.51
C PHE A 21 -2.31 0.26 -0.15
N ALA A 22 -1.82 -0.87 0.35
CA ALA A 22 -1.02 -0.89 1.56
C ALA A 22 0.23 -1.75 1.45
N PHE A 23 1.24 -1.38 2.23
CA PHE A 23 2.50 -2.08 2.32
C PHE A 23 3.02 -2.08 3.76
N ARG A 24 3.96 -2.98 4.04
CA ARG A 24 4.68 -3.05 5.31
C ARG A 24 6.04 -2.40 5.18
N ASP A 25 6.32 -1.44 6.05
CA ASP A 25 7.65 -0.87 6.16
C ASP A 25 8.59 -1.79 6.98
N PRO A 26 9.91 -1.51 7.00
CA PRO A 26 10.90 -2.34 7.69
C PRO A 26 10.70 -2.50 9.21
N PHE A 27 10.00 -1.59 9.88
CA PHE A 27 9.68 -1.65 11.31
C PHE A 27 8.38 -2.42 11.60
N GLY A 28 7.67 -2.87 10.57
CA GLY A 28 6.48 -3.71 10.70
C GLY A 28 5.15 -2.95 10.78
N TYR A 29 5.10 -1.63 10.56
CA TYR A 29 3.83 -0.93 10.45
C TYR A 29 3.17 -1.18 9.09
N THR A 30 1.85 -1.10 9.07
CA THR A 30 1.07 -1.17 7.83
C THR A 30 0.65 0.24 7.44
N ILE A 31 1.17 0.71 6.30
CA ILE A 31 0.90 2.05 5.77
C ILE A 31 -0.11 1.91 4.63
N THR A 32 -1.22 2.65 4.72
CA THR A 32 -2.23 2.76 3.65
C THR A 32 -2.05 4.09 2.94
N VAL A 33 -1.87 4.05 1.62
CA VAL A 33 -1.75 5.23 0.77
C VAL A 33 -2.99 5.30 -0.11
N HIS A 34 -3.60 6.47 -0.21
CA HIS A 34 -4.71 6.75 -1.13
C HIS A 34 -4.43 8.04 -1.91
N THR A 35 -5.06 8.17 -3.07
CA THR A 35 -5.12 9.44 -3.81
C THR A 35 -6.36 10.21 -3.34
N ALA A 36 -6.27 11.55 -3.25
CA ALA A 36 -7.44 12.42 -3.10
C ALA A 36 -7.99 12.78 -4.48
#